data_AF-G5A4Q7-F1
#
_entry.id   AF-G5A4Q7-F1
#
_cell.length_a   1.000
_cell.length_b   1.000
_cell.length_c   1.000
_cell.angle_alpha   90.00
_cell.angle_beta   90.00
_cell.angle_gamma   90.00
#
_symmetry.space_group_name_H-M   'P 1'
#
loop_
_entity.id
_entity.type
_entity.pdbx_description
1 polymer ?
#
loop_
_entity_poly.entity_id
_entity_poly.type
_entity_poly.pdbx_seq_one_letter_code
_entity_poly.pdbx_strand_id
1 'polypeptide(L)'
;MAKITSFMRVTKQPKAHGKKVDAEDETGVHIPTFIYETVKYKHKHQKHEVSPELNDVILYIKQYYDVPKDFERNAKFGAYSGLTYGKRLARAYSMGQLSLKKAVKGEAAPQPICLTCATVGHTYKCCPDGF
;
A
#
# COMPACT_ATOMS: atom_id res chain seq x y z
N MET A 1 -19.58 35.67 36.70
CA MET A 1 -19.74 35.60 35.23
C MET A 1 -18.41 35.98 34.58
N ALA A 2 -17.65 35.00 34.09
CA ALA A 2 -16.33 35.23 33.49
C ALA A 2 -16.37 34.88 32.00
N LYS A 3 -15.81 35.78 31.19
CA LYS A 3 -16.02 35.95 29.76
C LYS A 3 -15.27 34.88 28.96
N ILE A 4 -15.97 34.28 27.99
CA ILE A 4 -15.41 33.34 27.00
C ILE A 4 -14.43 34.11 26.11
N THR A 5 -13.13 33.87 26.27
CA THR A 5 -12.11 34.40 25.37
C THR A 5 -12.09 33.58 24.08
N SER A 6 -12.44 34.25 22.99
CA SER A 6 -12.45 33.72 21.62
C SER A 6 -11.10 33.12 21.23
N PHE A 7 -11.06 31.81 20.99
CA PHE A 7 -9.90 31.14 20.39
C PHE A 7 -9.84 31.48 18.89
N MET A 8 -8.89 32.34 18.51
CA MET A 8 -8.56 32.63 17.12
C MET A 8 -8.05 31.34 16.43
N ARG A 9 -8.84 30.78 15.51
CA ARG A 9 -8.39 29.73 14.59
C ARG A 9 -7.43 30.34 13.56
N VAL A 10 -6.14 30.09 13.74
CA VAL A 10 -5.09 30.41 12.76
C VAL A 10 -5.10 29.33 11.68
N THR A 11 -5.83 29.54 10.59
CA THR A 11 -5.66 28.75 9.36
C THR A 11 -4.53 29.35 8.53
N LYS A 12 -3.27 29.03 8.88
CA LYS A 12 -2.16 29.23 7.94
C LYS A 12 -2.25 28.14 6.88
N GLN A 13 -2.86 28.45 5.73
CA GLN A 13 -2.66 27.66 4.51
C GLN A 13 -1.23 27.92 4.00
N PRO A 14 -0.38 26.90 3.83
CA PRO A 14 0.88 27.08 3.13
C PRO A 14 0.61 27.38 1.65
N LYS A 15 1.24 28.45 1.17
CA LYS A 15 1.21 28.96 -0.20
C LYS A 15 1.78 27.93 -1.18
N ALA A 16 1.11 27.82 -2.33
CA ALA A 16 1.53 27.02 -3.47
C ALA A 16 2.89 27.47 -4.02
N HIS A 17 3.87 26.57 -4.03
CA HIS A 17 5.07 26.69 -4.84
C HIS A 17 5.61 25.30 -5.17
N GLY A 18 5.85 25.05 -6.46
CA GLY A 18 6.64 23.90 -6.93
C GLY A 18 6.00 23.12 -8.07
N LYS A 19 6.24 23.58 -9.29
CA LYS A 19 6.32 22.85 -10.57
C LYS A 19 5.78 21.40 -10.55
N LYS A 20 4.58 21.23 -11.12
CA LYS A 20 3.93 19.94 -11.33
C LYS A 20 4.77 19.06 -12.25
N VAL A 21 5.21 17.92 -11.74
CA VAL A 21 5.55 16.76 -12.57
C VAL A 21 4.35 15.85 -12.45
N ASP A 22 3.39 16.03 -13.35
CA ASP A 22 2.20 15.20 -13.42
C ASP A 22 2.65 13.79 -13.82
N ALA A 23 2.65 12.87 -12.85
CA ALA A 23 2.81 11.45 -13.12
C ALA A 23 1.47 10.94 -13.66
N GLU A 24 1.34 10.91 -14.98
CA GLU A 24 0.23 10.27 -15.66
C GLU A 24 0.37 8.75 -15.47
N ASP A 25 -0.50 8.15 -14.64
CA ASP A 25 -0.74 6.71 -14.70
C ASP A 25 -1.39 6.35 -16.05
N GLU A 26 -1.30 5.08 -16.45
CA GLU A 26 -1.88 4.46 -17.66
C GLU A 26 -3.39 4.70 -17.88
N THR A 27 -4.06 5.42 -16.96
CA THR A 27 -5.49 5.77 -17.01
C THR A 27 -5.76 7.25 -17.32
N GLY A 28 -4.73 8.10 -17.44
CA GLY A 28 -4.89 9.54 -17.75
C GLY A 28 -5.58 10.37 -16.66
N VAL A 29 -5.81 9.79 -15.48
CA VAL A 29 -6.48 10.46 -14.36
C VAL A 29 -5.45 11.15 -13.47
N HIS A 30 -5.66 12.45 -13.22
CA HIS A 30 -4.79 13.29 -12.40
C HIS A 30 -4.62 12.74 -10.98
N ILE A 31 -3.37 12.61 -10.57
CA ILE A 31 -2.97 12.11 -9.26
C ILE A 31 -2.48 13.30 -8.42
N PRO A 32 -3.03 13.53 -7.22
CA PRO A 32 -2.47 14.52 -6.30
C PRO A 32 -1.11 14.06 -5.73
N THR A 33 -0.05 14.21 -6.51
CA THR A 33 1.34 13.81 -6.17
C THR A 33 1.84 14.46 -4.89
N PHE A 34 1.33 15.64 -4.54
CA PHE A 34 1.68 16.37 -3.32
C PHE A 34 1.51 15.53 -2.04
N ILE A 35 0.47 14.68 -1.97
CA ILE A 35 0.25 13.81 -0.82
C ILE A 35 1.38 12.78 -0.71
N TYR A 36 1.80 12.22 -1.83
CA TYR A 36 2.86 11.19 -1.89
C TYR A 36 4.23 11.74 -1.57
N GLU A 37 4.54 12.96 -2.04
CA GLU A 37 5.75 13.68 -1.66
C GLU A 37 5.81 13.94 -0.16
N THR A 38 4.70 14.41 0.42
CA THR A 38 4.59 14.72 1.86
C THR A 38 4.83 13.48 2.72
N VAL A 39 4.30 12.32 2.31
CA VAL A 39 4.42 11.06 3.07
C VAL A 39 5.55 10.15 2.60
N LYS A 40 6.38 10.61 1.65
CA LYS A 40 7.50 9.88 1.05
C LYS A 40 7.12 8.49 0.49
N TYR A 41 5.91 8.37 -0.06
CA TYR A 41 5.41 7.13 -0.65
C TYR A 41 6.18 6.80 -1.94
N LYS A 42 6.57 5.53 -2.12
CA LYS A 42 7.24 5.07 -3.33
C LYS A 42 6.30 4.24 -4.21
N HIS A 43 6.09 4.72 -5.42
CA HIS A 43 5.21 4.12 -6.43
C HIS A 43 5.76 2.81 -6.99
N LYS A 44 4.85 2.00 -7.56
CA LYS A 44 5.18 0.78 -8.30
C LYS A 44 6.30 0.95 -9.34
N HIS A 45 6.30 2.07 -10.07
CA HIS A 45 7.26 2.34 -11.15
C HIS A 45 8.53 3.06 -10.68
N GLN A 46 8.61 3.41 -9.39
CA GLN A 46 9.77 4.07 -8.84
C GLN A 46 10.80 3.03 -8.37
N LYS A 47 12.01 3.09 -8.90
CA LYS A 47 13.11 2.22 -8.47
C LYS A 47 13.42 2.48 -7.00
N HIS A 48 13.28 1.45 -6.17
CA HIS A 48 13.66 1.49 -4.77
C HIS A 48 14.11 0.12 -4.31
N GLU A 49 15.02 0.10 -3.35
CA GLU A 49 15.49 -1.13 -2.73
C GLU A 49 14.35 -1.74 -1.90
N VAL A 50 14.04 -2.98 -2.23
CA VAL A 50 13.06 -3.84 -1.56
C VAL A 50 13.80 -5.10 -1.16
N SER A 51 13.54 -5.61 0.05
CA SER A 51 14.15 -6.88 0.50
C SER A 51 13.72 -8.02 -0.44
N PRO A 52 14.60 -9.02 -0.66
CA PRO A 52 14.30 -10.14 -1.54
C PRO A 52 13.03 -10.88 -1.11
N GLU A 53 12.87 -11.12 0.20
CA GLU A 53 11.67 -11.75 0.79
C GLU A 53 10.38 -11.02 0.41
N LEU A 54 10.40 -9.68 0.44
CA LEU A 54 9.22 -8.89 0.14
C LEU A 54 8.90 -8.93 -1.36
N ASN A 55 9.91 -9.05 -2.22
CA ASN A 55 9.69 -9.27 -3.65
C ASN A 55 9.04 -10.64 -3.92
N ASP A 56 9.49 -11.69 -3.25
CA ASP A 56 8.91 -13.03 -3.38
C ASP A 56 7.45 -13.05 -2.91
N VAL A 57 7.15 -12.37 -1.81
CA VAL A 57 5.77 -12.16 -1.34
C VAL A 57 4.93 -11.42 -2.38
N ILE A 58 5.45 -10.33 -2.97
CA ILE A 58 4.73 -9.59 -4.02
C ILE A 58 4.46 -10.49 -5.23
N LEU A 59 5.45 -11.28 -5.66
CA LEU A 59 5.30 -12.19 -6.79
C LEU A 59 4.22 -13.24 -6.52
N TYR A 60 4.24 -13.84 -5.33
CA TYR A 60 3.21 -14.77 -4.89
C TYR A 60 1.81 -14.14 -4.90
N ILE A 61 1.67 -12.94 -4.32
CA ILE A 61 0.40 -12.21 -4.29
C ILE A 61 -0.07 -11.93 -5.73
N LYS A 62 0.80 -11.44 -6.61
CA LYS A 62 0.44 -11.17 -8.01
C LYS A 62 0.04 -12.43 -8.78
N GLN A 63 0.56 -13.60 -8.41
CA GLN A 63 0.22 -14.87 -9.05
C GLN A 63 -1.20 -15.31 -8.67
N TYR A 64 -1.51 -15.34 -7.36
CA TYR A 64 -2.74 -15.95 -6.84
C TYR A 64 -3.86 -14.98 -6.47
N TYR A 65 -3.56 -13.70 -6.26
CA TYR A 65 -4.53 -12.67 -5.84
C TYR A 65 -4.78 -11.64 -6.92
N ASP A 66 -6.00 -11.14 -6.96
CA ASP A 66 -6.39 -10.07 -7.86
C ASP A 66 -6.02 -8.72 -7.23
N VAL A 67 -5.08 -8.02 -7.87
CA VAL A 67 -4.60 -6.71 -7.43
C VAL A 67 -5.20 -5.67 -8.37
N PRO A 68 -6.15 -4.84 -7.89
CA PRO A 68 -6.79 -3.83 -8.72
C PRO A 68 -5.78 -2.87 -9.35
N LYS A 69 -6.05 -2.40 -10.58
CA LYS A 69 -5.23 -1.35 -11.22
C LYS A 69 -5.17 -0.09 -10.37
N ASP A 70 -6.30 0.28 -9.75
CA ASP A 70 -6.43 1.41 -8.84
C ASP A 70 -5.99 1.11 -7.40
N PHE A 71 -5.19 0.05 -7.16
CA PHE A 71 -4.77 -0.35 -5.82
C PHE A 71 -4.15 0.80 -5.02
N GLU A 72 -3.32 1.63 -5.67
CA GLU A 72 -2.74 2.78 -4.99
C GLU A 72 -3.83 3.76 -4.55
N ARG A 73 -4.81 4.07 -5.42
CA ARG A 73 -5.82 5.11 -5.16
C ARG A 73 -6.94 4.67 -4.22
N ASN A 74 -7.15 3.36 -4.09
CA ASN A 74 -8.29 2.84 -3.38
C ASN A 74 -8.11 2.94 -1.86
N ALA A 75 -8.98 3.72 -1.22
CA ALA A 75 -9.00 3.94 0.23
C ALA A 75 -9.21 2.65 1.05
N LYS A 76 -9.78 1.60 0.44
CA LYS A 76 -9.98 0.29 1.08
C LYS A 76 -8.67 -0.33 1.59
N PHE A 77 -7.55 -0.07 0.90
CA PHE A 77 -6.23 -0.63 1.24
C PHE A 77 -5.44 0.21 2.25
N GLY A 78 -6.10 1.16 2.92
CA GLY A 78 -5.50 1.99 3.97
C GLY A 78 -4.69 3.17 3.45
N ALA A 79 -4.07 3.91 4.38
CA ALA A 79 -3.33 5.13 4.11
C ALA A 79 -1.95 4.88 3.44
N TYR A 80 -1.42 5.92 2.81
CA TYR A 80 -0.14 5.91 2.08
C TYR A 80 1.10 6.12 2.97
N SER A 81 0.93 6.36 4.27
CA SER A 81 1.98 6.89 5.14
C SER A 81 3.13 5.90 5.37
N GLY A 82 4.35 6.29 4.95
CA GLY A 82 5.61 5.61 5.31
C GLY A 82 5.85 4.25 4.66
N LEU A 83 5.04 3.88 3.67
CA LEU A 83 5.10 2.56 3.03
C LEU A 83 5.49 2.68 1.55
N THR A 84 6.10 1.61 1.03
CA THR A 84 6.26 1.40 -0.41
C THR A 84 5.02 0.65 -0.93
N TYR A 85 4.81 0.67 -2.25
CA TYR A 85 3.78 -0.17 -2.89
C TYR A 85 3.80 -1.61 -2.37
N GLY A 86 4.99 -2.20 -2.29
CA GLY A 86 5.19 -3.56 -1.80
C GLY A 86 4.72 -3.78 -0.37
N LYS A 87 5.13 -2.92 0.56
CA LYS A 87 4.71 -3.02 1.96
C LYS A 87 3.21 -2.81 2.13
N ARG A 88 2.60 -1.93 1.33
CA ARG A 88 1.15 -1.73 1.35
C ARG A 88 0.41 -2.95 0.81
N LEU A 89 0.93 -3.60 -0.24
CA LEU A 89 0.36 -4.83 -0.78
C LEU A 89 0.47 -5.99 0.21
N ALA A 90 1.63 -6.17 0.85
CA ALA A 90 1.84 -7.15 1.91
C ALA A 90 0.88 -6.92 3.10
N ARG A 91 0.65 -5.66 3.48
CA ARG A 91 -0.34 -5.30 4.50
C ARG A 91 -1.76 -5.67 4.07
N ALA A 92 -2.17 -5.30 2.86
CA ALA A 92 -3.49 -5.65 2.33
C ALA A 92 -3.72 -7.18 2.32
N TYR A 93 -2.67 -7.94 1.99
CA TYR A 93 -2.66 -9.40 2.09
C TYR A 93 -2.84 -9.89 3.53
N SER A 94 -2.04 -9.38 4.49
CA SER A 94 -2.15 -9.78 5.91
C SER A 94 -3.54 -9.51 6.51
N MET A 95 -4.22 -8.49 6.00
CA MET A 95 -5.56 -8.09 6.46
C MET A 95 -6.68 -8.81 5.68
N GLY A 96 -6.37 -9.70 4.74
CA GLY A 96 -7.37 -10.41 3.95
C GLY A 96 -8.20 -9.50 3.04
N GLN A 97 -7.67 -8.34 2.65
CA GLN A 97 -8.40 -7.35 1.85
C GLN A 97 -8.34 -7.63 0.34
N LEU A 98 -7.45 -8.53 -0.09
CA LEU A 98 -7.26 -8.93 -1.47
C LEU A 98 -8.17 -10.13 -1.79
N SER A 99 -8.86 -10.05 -2.94
CA SER A 99 -9.62 -11.18 -3.46
C SER A 99 -8.68 -12.17 -4.14
N LEU A 100 -8.95 -13.46 -3.95
CA LEU A 100 -8.31 -14.51 -4.73
C LEU A 100 -8.69 -14.34 -6.20
N LYS A 101 -7.74 -14.60 -7.11
CA LYS A 101 -8.11 -14.78 -8.52
C LYS A 101 -9.07 -15.96 -8.62
N LYS A 102 -10.01 -15.88 -9.55
CA LYS A 102 -10.94 -16.98 -9.81
C LYS A 102 -10.11 -18.23 -10.15
N ALA A 103 -10.07 -19.16 -9.21
CA ALA A 103 -9.46 -20.47 -9.44
C ALA A 103 -10.17 -21.13 -10.62
N VAL A 104 -9.39 -21.74 -11.51
CA VAL A 104 -9.97 -22.63 -12.51
C VAL A 104 -10.66 -23.77 -11.75
N LYS A 105 -11.89 -24.14 -12.12
CA LYS A 105 -12.68 -25.18 -11.43
C LYS A 105 -11.81 -26.42 -11.20
N GLY A 106 -11.47 -26.70 -9.94
CA GLY A 106 -10.69 -27.87 -9.53
C GLY A 106 -9.35 -27.57 -8.84
N GLU A 107 -8.87 -26.33 -8.84
CA GLU A 107 -7.65 -25.98 -8.11
C GLU A 107 -7.90 -25.76 -6.61
N ALA A 108 -7.01 -26.30 -5.78
CA ALA A 108 -7.02 -26.09 -4.34
C ALA A 108 -6.76 -24.61 -4.02
N ALA A 109 -7.37 -24.11 -2.95
CA ALA A 109 -7.13 -22.74 -2.49
C ALA A 109 -5.63 -22.54 -2.20
N PRO A 110 -5.04 -21.40 -2.62
CA PRO A 110 -3.62 -21.14 -2.40
C PRO A 110 -3.34 -21.08 -0.90
N GLN A 111 -2.25 -21.74 -0.51
CA GLN A 111 -1.78 -21.75 0.88
C GLN A 111 -1.31 -20.35 1.32
N PRO A 112 -1.33 -20.02 2.62
CA PRO A 112 -0.82 -18.74 3.09
C PRO A 112 0.70 -18.64 2.87
N ILE A 113 1.18 -17.45 2.49
CA ILE A 113 2.61 -17.11 2.45
C ILE A 113 2.97 -16.29 3.68
N CYS A 114 4.13 -16.58 4.26
CA CYS A 114 4.66 -15.85 5.40
C CYS A 114 5.28 -14.52 4.96
N LEU A 115 5.00 -13.44 5.68
CA LEU A 115 5.52 -12.11 5.36
C LEU A 115 6.95 -11.86 5.82
N THR A 116 7.48 -12.68 6.72
CA THR A 116 8.85 -12.56 7.25
C THR A 116 9.83 -13.39 6.43
N CYS A 117 9.56 -14.68 6.25
CA CYS A 117 10.50 -15.59 5.58
C CYS A 117 10.11 -15.92 4.13
N ALA A 118 9.01 -15.34 3.61
CA ALA A 118 8.50 -15.58 2.26
C ALA A 118 8.19 -17.06 1.92
N THR A 119 8.10 -17.94 2.91
CA THR A 119 7.76 -19.36 2.70
C THR A 119 6.26 -19.59 2.73
N VAL A 120 5.81 -20.58 1.95
CA VAL A 120 4.40 -20.96 1.83
C VAL A 120 4.07 -22.05 2.86
N GLY A 121 2.88 -21.99 3.44
CA GLY A 121 2.35 -23.00 4.36
C GLY A 121 2.10 -22.48 5.78
N HIS A 122 2.55 -21.27 6.11
CA HIS A 122 2.27 -20.66 7.41
C HIS A 122 2.05 -19.15 7.31
N THR A 123 1.46 -18.59 8.37
CA THR A 123 1.28 -17.13 8.51
C THR A 123 2.39 -16.57 9.38
N TYR A 124 2.59 -15.25 9.35
CA TYR A 124 3.55 -14.54 10.22
C TYR A 124 3.51 -14.98 11.70
N LYS A 125 2.33 -15.29 12.23
CA LYS A 125 2.15 -15.72 13.64
C LYS A 125 2.80 -17.06 13.99
N CYS A 126 3.03 -17.90 13.00
CA CYS A 126 3.61 -19.24 13.16
C CYS A 126 4.97 -19.34 12.45
N CYS A 127 5.63 -18.20 12.20
CA CYS A 127 6.91 -18.20 11.52
C CYS A 127 8.01 -18.73 12.44
N PRO A 128 8.77 -19.76 12.03
CA PRO A 128 9.88 -20.28 12.82
C PRO A 128 11.03 -19.25 12.94
N ASP A 129 11.19 -18.40 11.92
CA ASP A 129 12.22 -17.34 11.89
C ASP A 129 11.73 -16.01 12.48
N GLY A 130 10.47 -15.92 12.89
CA GLY A 130 9.85 -14.68 13.38
C GLY A 130 9.81 -14.66 14.90
N PHE A 131 10.78 -13.99 15.52
CA PHE A 131 10.73 -13.59 16.94
C PHE A 131 9.99 -12.26 17.12
#